data_AF-A0A927YPP1-F1
#
_entry.id   AF-A0A927YPP1-F1
#
_cell.length_a   1.000
_cell.length_b   1.000
_cell.length_c   1.000
_cell.angle_alpha   90.00
_cell.angle_beta   90.00
_cell.angle_gamma   90.00
#
_symmetry.space_group_name_H-M   'P 1'
#
loop_
_entity.id
_entity.type
_entity.pdbx_description
1 polymer ?
#
loop_
_entity_poly.entity_id
_entity_poly.type
_entity_poly.pdbx_seq_one_letter_code
_entity_poly.pdbx_strand_id
1 'polypeptide(L)'
;MDKILIDFLIKAKQATYAGKGAETTSTREKSYDLIYSDGDYMYYDTYLGTGKFAGEEALWVKGIPFWSMNYIGRVTGANFSGDFLKEALLRVPEDKPFRGPEHYTDGDYTYHCEVDGSFEWFQGRETIYYKGTEIYECIFHGGLVE
;
A
#
# COMPACT_ATOMS: atom_id res chain seq x y z
N MET A 1 -4.51 12.03 14.91
CA MET A 1 -5.31 11.37 13.86
C MET A 1 -6.58 10.82 14.47
N ASP A 2 -7.68 10.80 13.73
CA ASP A 2 -8.90 10.12 14.15
C ASP A 2 -8.65 8.60 14.15
N LYS A 3 -8.79 7.96 15.31
CA LYS A 3 -8.56 6.52 15.47
C LYS A 3 -9.49 5.71 14.55
N ILE A 4 -10.72 6.15 14.34
CA ILE A 4 -11.70 5.46 13.50
C ILE A 4 -11.22 5.42 12.04
N LEU A 5 -10.68 6.54 11.56
CA LEU A 5 -10.12 6.64 10.21
C LEU A 5 -8.93 5.70 10.01
N ILE A 6 -8.01 5.66 10.98
CA ILE A 6 -6.84 4.79 10.91
C ILE A 6 -7.24 3.31 10.95
N ASP A 7 -8.15 2.94 11.85
CA ASP A 7 -8.70 1.59 11.93
C ASP A 7 -9.37 1.19 10.60
N PHE A 8 -10.12 2.10 9.97
CA PHE A 8 -10.70 1.87 8.65
C PHE A 8 -9.62 1.64 7.58
N LEU A 9 -8.62 2.52 7.50
CA LEU A 9 -7.57 2.44 6.48
C LEU A 9 -6.78 1.13 6.59
N ILE A 10 -6.44 0.70 7.82
CA ILE A 10 -5.75 -0.58 8.06
C ILE A 10 -6.63 -1.76 7.60
N LYS A 11 -7.91 -1.79 7.98
CA LYS A 11 -8.84 -2.83 7.54
C LYS A 11 -8.99 -2.87 6.02
N ALA A 12 -9.07 -1.70 5.38
CA ALA A 12 -9.20 -1.60 3.93
C ALA A 12 -7.99 -2.20 3.20
N LYS A 13 -6.76 -1.87 3.64
CA LYS A 13 -5.52 -2.47 3.11
C LYS A 13 -5.50 -3.99 3.30
N GLN A 14 -5.91 -4.45 4.48
CA GLN A 14 -5.98 -5.88 4.81
C GLN A 14 -7.09 -6.62 4.06
N ALA A 15 -8.13 -5.93 3.57
CA ALA A 15 -9.23 -6.52 2.81
C ALA A 15 -9.01 -6.47 1.28
N THR A 16 -8.02 -5.71 0.81
CA THR A 16 -7.75 -5.47 -0.62
C THR A 16 -6.48 -6.20 -1.05
N TYR A 17 -5.50 -5.53 -1.68
CA TYR A 17 -4.38 -6.18 -2.33
C TYR A 17 -3.60 -7.12 -1.40
N ALA A 18 -3.29 -6.66 -0.18
CA ALA A 18 -2.56 -7.43 0.81
C ALA A 18 -3.33 -8.68 1.27
N GLY A 19 -4.66 -8.54 1.42
CA GLY A 19 -5.58 -9.61 1.79
C GLY A 19 -5.99 -10.57 0.67
N LYS A 20 -5.49 -10.37 -0.56
CA LYS A 20 -5.99 -11.09 -1.75
C LYS A 20 -7.50 -10.87 -1.96
N GLY A 21 -7.96 -9.64 -1.69
CA GLY A 21 -9.32 -9.20 -1.94
C GLY A 21 -9.73 -9.34 -3.41
N ALA A 22 -11.03 -9.40 -3.64
CA ALA A 22 -11.57 -9.50 -4.99
C ALA A 22 -11.39 -8.18 -5.75
N GLU A 23 -11.00 -8.27 -7.02
CA GLU A 23 -10.97 -7.14 -7.93
C GLU A 23 -12.40 -6.68 -8.29
N THR A 24 -12.54 -5.38 -8.53
CA THR A 24 -13.76 -4.78 -9.08
C THR A 24 -13.58 -4.46 -10.57
N THR A 25 -14.61 -3.90 -11.19
CA THR A 25 -14.51 -3.41 -12.57
C THR A 25 -13.47 -2.30 -12.67
N SER A 26 -12.48 -2.48 -13.56
CA SER A 26 -11.44 -1.50 -13.83
C SER A 26 -12.01 -0.15 -14.26
N THR A 27 -11.56 0.92 -13.62
CA THR A 27 -11.90 2.31 -13.97
C THR A 27 -10.99 2.88 -15.06
N ARG A 28 -9.81 2.27 -15.27
CA ARG A 28 -8.83 2.64 -16.29
C ARG A 28 -8.55 1.46 -17.20
N GLU A 29 -8.07 1.73 -18.40
CA GLU A 29 -7.70 0.65 -19.32
C GLU A 29 -6.65 -0.27 -18.70
N LYS A 30 -7.02 -1.54 -18.51
CA LYS A 30 -6.16 -2.61 -17.97
C LYS A 30 -5.61 -2.32 -16.55
N SER A 31 -6.32 -1.53 -15.75
CA SER A 31 -6.01 -1.42 -14.33
C SER A 31 -6.58 -2.59 -13.54
N TYR A 32 -5.89 -2.91 -12.45
CA TYR A 32 -6.41 -3.75 -11.38
C TYR A 32 -6.97 -2.81 -10.32
N ASP A 33 -8.24 -3.00 -9.99
CA ASP A 33 -8.96 -2.11 -9.10
C ASP A 33 -9.54 -2.92 -7.94
N LEU A 34 -9.39 -2.43 -6.72
CA LEU A 34 -9.95 -3.02 -5.51
C LEU A 34 -10.64 -1.92 -4.70
N ILE A 35 -11.84 -2.24 -4.19
CA ILE A 35 -12.63 -1.31 -3.39
C ILE A 35 -12.98 -1.92 -2.04
N TYR A 36 -12.94 -1.11 -0.99
CA TYR A 36 -13.44 -1.46 0.32
C TYR A 36 -14.29 -0.32 0.87
N SER A 37 -15.37 -0.63 1.57
CA SER A 37 -16.26 0.38 2.15
C SER A 37 -16.82 -0.10 3.48
N ASP A 38 -16.91 0.81 4.44
CA ASP A 38 -17.48 0.56 5.78
C ASP A 38 -18.10 1.87 6.30
N GLY A 39 -19.44 1.90 6.37
CA GLY A 39 -20.21 3.09 6.74
C GLY A 39 -19.96 4.27 5.80
N ASP A 40 -19.48 5.39 6.37
CA ASP A 40 -19.20 6.63 5.65
C ASP A 40 -17.86 6.62 4.90
N TYR A 41 -17.05 5.57 5.05
CA TYR A 41 -15.69 5.51 4.52
C TYR A 41 -15.62 4.60 3.28
N MET A 42 -14.86 5.04 2.28
CA MET A 42 -14.53 4.25 1.10
C MET A 42 -13.03 4.34 0.82
N TYR A 43 -12.43 3.20 0.47
CA TYR A 43 -11.04 3.06 0.06
C TYR A 43 -11.00 2.44 -1.33
N TYR A 44 -10.10 2.94 -2.16
CA TYR A 44 -9.91 2.47 -3.52
C TYR A 44 -8.41 2.31 -3.80
N ASP A 45 -8.00 1.12 -4.24
CA ASP A 45 -6.64 0.84 -4.72
C ASP A 45 -6.72 0.52 -6.21
N THR A 46 -5.99 1.28 -7.02
CA THR A 46 -5.91 1.06 -8.46
C THR A 46 -4.48 1.11 -8.95
N TYR A 47 -4.08 0.11 -9.74
CA TYR A 47 -2.72 0.05 -10.27
C TYR A 47 -2.63 -0.56 -11.66
N LEU A 48 -1.53 -0.25 -12.33
CA LEU A 48 -1.15 -0.77 -13.64
C LEU A 48 0.14 -1.57 -13.52
N GLY A 49 0.20 -2.73 -14.19
CA GLY A 49 1.40 -3.57 -14.24
C GLY A 49 1.63 -4.42 -12.98
N THR A 50 2.58 -5.35 -13.06
CA THR A 50 2.86 -6.32 -11.98
C THR A 50 4.35 -6.47 -11.67
N GLY A 51 5.23 -6.43 -12.68
CA GLY A 51 6.69 -6.45 -12.49
C GLY A 51 7.32 -5.06 -12.39
N LYS A 52 6.77 -4.10 -13.16
CA LYS A 52 6.96 -2.66 -13.01
C LYS A 52 5.56 -2.08 -12.97
N PHE A 53 5.26 -1.29 -11.96
CA PHE A 53 3.89 -0.90 -11.69
C PHE A 53 3.81 0.50 -11.11
N ALA A 54 2.65 1.13 -11.28
CA ALA A 54 2.31 2.38 -10.63
C ALA A 54 0.83 2.35 -10.25
N GLY A 55 0.49 2.98 -9.14
CA GLY A 55 -0.87 2.97 -8.62
C GLY A 55 -1.14 4.07 -7.63
N GLU A 56 -2.38 4.11 -7.18
CA GLU A 56 -2.89 5.03 -6.19
C GLU A 56 -3.78 4.26 -5.20
N GLU A 57 -3.60 4.56 -3.92
CA GLU A 57 -4.57 4.26 -2.88
C GLU A 57 -5.26 5.58 -2.48
N ALA A 58 -6.58 5.61 -2.49
CA ALA A 58 -7.35 6.80 -2.16
C ALA A 58 -8.47 6.50 -1.15
N LEU A 59 -8.79 7.49 -0.32
CA LEU A 59 -9.80 7.39 0.74
C LEU A 59 -10.81 8.54 0.62
N TRP A 60 -12.09 8.20 0.77
CA TRP A 60 -13.21 9.13 0.84
C TRP A 60 -13.91 9.04 2.19
N VAL A 61 -14.41 10.19 2.67
CA VAL A 61 -15.30 10.29 3.83
C VAL A 61 -16.60 10.95 3.38
N LYS A 62 -17.73 10.27 3.54
CA LYS A 62 -19.06 10.72 3.08
C LYS A 62 -19.08 11.11 1.60
N GLY A 63 -18.33 10.38 0.78
CA GLY A 63 -18.21 10.62 -0.66
C GLY A 63 -17.30 11.79 -1.05
N ILE A 64 -16.62 12.44 -0.09
CA ILE A 64 -15.65 13.52 -0.34
C ILE A 64 -14.24 12.93 -0.29
N PRO A 65 -13.38 13.14 -1.30
CA PRO A 65 -11.97 12.74 -1.25
C PRO A 65 -11.31 13.32 0.00
N PHE A 66 -10.50 12.53 0.69
CA PHE A 66 -9.90 12.93 1.95
C PHE A 66 -8.39 12.71 1.98
N TRP A 67 -7.91 11.61 1.40
CA TRP A 67 -6.50 11.25 1.40
C TRP A 67 -6.13 10.44 0.16
N SER A 68 -4.91 10.61 -0.34
CA SER A 68 -4.36 9.82 -1.44
C SER A 68 -2.89 9.49 -1.22
N MET A 69 -2.48 8.31 -1.66
CA MET A 69 -1.10 7.85 -1.76
C MET A 69 -0.83 7.28 -3.15
N ASN A 70 0.06 7.94 -3.87
CA ASN A 70 0.58 7.46 -5.15
C ASN A 70 1.84 6.62 -4.92
N TYR A 71 2.06 5.63 -5.77
CA TYR A 71 3.22 4.77 -5.67
C TYR A 71 3.68 4.26 -7.04
N ILE A 72 4.98 4.01 -7.16
CA ILE A 72 5.60 3.40 -8.34
C ILE A 72 6.73 2.48 -7.90
N GLY A 73 6.74 1.26 -8.41
CA GLY A 73 7.68 0.24 -7.98
C GLY A 73 8.05 -0.74 -9.08
N ARG A 74 9.06 -1.55 -8.77
CA ARG A 74 9.60 -2.55 -9.69
C ARG A 74 10.30 -3.68 -8.95
N VAL A 75 10.20 -4.87 -9.52
CA VAL A 75 11.08 -5.99 -9.22
C VAL A 75 12.43 -5.74 -9.90
N THR A 76 13.50 -5.68 -9.11
CA THR A 76 14.87 -5.38 -9.56
C THR A 76 15.76 -6.62 -9.63
N GLY A 77 15.35 -7.74 -9.02
CA GLY A 77 16.13 -8.98 -9.00
C GLY A 77 15.30 -10.26 -9.01
N ALA A 78 15.98 -11.40 -9.06
CA ALA A 78 15.36 -12.72 -9.01
C ALA A 78 14.83 -13.04 -7.60
N ASN A 79 13.99 -14.07 -7.51
CA ASN A 79 13.40 -14.56 -6.24
C ASN A 79 12.46 -13.56 -5.56
N PHE A 80 11.88 -12.59 -6.28
CA PHE A 80 10.80 -11.78 -5.71
C PHE A 80 9.57 -12.64 -5.39
N SER A 81 9.05 -12.46 -4.18
CA SER A 81 7.83 -13.12 -3.70
C SER A 81 6.75 -12.09 -3.44
N GLY A 82 5.70 -12.10 -4.27
CA GLY A 82 4.52 -11.26 -4.05
C GLY A 82 3.76 -11.63 -2.77
N ASP A 83 3.86 -12.88 -2.31
CA ASP A 83 3.26 -13.30 -1.04
C ASP A 83 4.02 -12.70 0.15
N PHE A 84 5.37 -12.66 0.11
CA PHE A 84 6.16 -11.99 1.16
C PHE A 84 5.86 -10.49 1.24
N LEU A 85 5.71 -9.81 0.09
CA LEU A 85 5.26 -8.41 0.07
C LEU A 85 3.89 -8.26 0.75
N LYS A 86 2.91 -9.10 0.39
CA LYS A 86 1.58 -9.07 1.00
C LYS A 86 1.62 -9.31 2.51
N GLU A 87 2.46 -10.22 2.98
CA GLU A 87 2.66 -10.44 4.42
C GLU A 87 3.17 -9.19 5.15
N ALA A 88 4.14 -8.47 4.58
CA ALA A 88 4.61 -7.21 5.14
C ALA A 88 3.49 -6.17 5.15
N LEU A 89 2.74 -6.06 4.04
CA LEU A 89 1.63 -5.11 3.89
C LEU A 89 0.41 -5.44 4.76
N LEU A 90 0.26 -6.68 5.25
CA LEU A 90 -0.78 -7.02 6.22
C LEU A 90 -0.48 -6.48 7.63
N ARG A 91 0.79 -6.14 7.91
CA ARG A 91 1.28 -5.67 9.21
C ARG A 91 1.40 -4.15 9.26
N VAL A 92 0.35 -3.46 8.79
CA VAL A 92 0.29 -1.99 8.77
C VAL A 92 0.37 -1.45 10.20
N PRO A 93 1.36 -0.59 10.53
CA PRO A 93 1.48 -0.02 11.86
C PRO A 93 0.50 1.16 12.05
N GLU A 94 -0.10 1.26 13.24
CA GLU A 94 -1.09 2.32 13.56
C GLU A 94 -0.50 3.74 13.52
N ASP A 95 0.78 3.90 13.87
CA ASP A 95 1.48 5.19 13.89
C ASP A 95 1.96 5.64 12.51
N LYS A 96 2.11 4.71 11.56
CA LYS A 96 2.54 4.95 10.18
C LYS A 96 1.72 4.12 9.17
N PRO A 97 0.40 4.37 9.02
CA PRO A 97 -0.50 3.46 8.30
C PRO A 97 -0.44 3.62 6.77
N PHE A 98 0.77 3.61 6.21
CA PHE A 98 1.05 3.82 4.79
C PHE A 98 1.26 2.49 4.07
N ARG A 99 2.22 1.70 4.54
CA ARG A 99 2.61 0.40 3.97
C ARG A 99 2.80 -0.62 5.10
N GLY A 100 3.79 -1.51 5.00
CA GLY A 100 4.15 -2.43 6.07
C GLY A 100 4.92 -1.76 7.22
N PRO A 101 5.42 -2.54 8.19
CA PRO A 101 6.22 -2.03 9.30
C PRO A 101 7.60 -1.57 8.82
N GLU A 102 8.30 -0.77 9.62
CA GLU A 102 9.64 -0.27 9.28
C GLU A 102 10.64 -1.40 8.94
N HIS A 103 10.48 -2.55 9.60
CA HIS A 103 11.26 -3.75 9.35
C HIS A 103 10.42 -5.02 9.56
N TYR A 104 10.51 -5.98 8.63
CA TYR A 104 9.92 -7.32 8.75
C TYR A 104 10.81 -8.37 8.08
N THR A 105 10.93 -9.55 8.67
CA THR A 105 11.74 -10.65 8.13
C THR A 105 10.97 -11.95 8.18
N ASP A 106 11.10 -12.75 7.13
CA ASP A 106 10.69 -14.16 7.12
C ASP A 106 11.65 -14.98 6.25
N GLY A 107 12.28 -15.99 6.86
CA GLY A 107 13.33 -16.78 6.23
C GLY A 107 14.48 -15.94 5.67
N ASP A 108 14.71 -16.07 4.36
CA ASP A 108 15.78 -15.38 3.61
C ASP A 108 15.39 -13.95 3.18
N TYR A 109 14.15 -13.52 3.46
CA TYR A 109 13.61 -12.24 3.02
C TYR A 109 13.62 -11.19 4.12
N THR A 110 13.95 -9.96 3.75
CA THR A 110 13.85 -8.77 4.60
C THR A 110 13.09 -7.68 3.89
N TYR A 111 12.08 -7.12 4.54
CA TYR A 111 11.33 -5.93 4.12
C TYR A 111 11.79 -4.74 4.95
N HIS A 112 11.98 -3.60 4.29
CA HIS A 112 12.21 -2.31 4.93
C HIS A 112 11.22 -1.28 4.40
N CYS A 113 10.73 -0.41 5.27
CA CYS A 113 9.90 0.73 4.89
C CYS A 113 10.36 1.98 5.63
N GLU A 114 10.85 2.95 4.86
CA GLU A 114 11.23 4.26 5.37
C GLU A 114 10.16 5.27 4.98
N VAL A 115 9.74 6.09 5.94
CA VAL A 115 8.73 7.13 5.74
C VAL A 115 9.22 8.42 6.36
N ASP A 116 9.16 9.50 5.58
CA ASP A 116 9.39 10.87 6.00
C ASP A 116 8.10 11.67 5.89
N GLY A 117 7.82 12.46 6.92
CA GLY A 117 6.61 13.28 7.02
C GLY A 117 5.52 12.70 7.93
N SER A 118 4.30 13.15 7.69
CA SER A 118 3.12 12.90 8.50
C SER A 118 1.98 12.40 7.63
N PHE A 119 0.87 11.95 8.21
CA PHE A 119 -0.27 11.49 7.41
C PHE A 119 -0.82 12.56 6.47
N GLU A 120 -0.65 13.83 6.84
CA GLU A 120 -1.05 15.00 6.08
C GLU A 120 -0.18 15.24 4.84
N TRP A 121 1.08 14.86 4.90
CA TRP A 121 2.05 15.00 3.81
C TRP A 121 3.27 14.12 4.07
N PHE A 122 3.49 13.13 3.22
CA PHE A 122 4.57 12.16 3.39
C PHE A 122 5.14 11.67 2.05
N GLN A 123 6.33 11.10 2.17
CA GLN A 123 6.96 10.29 1.15
C GLN A 123 7.67 9.11 1.80
N GLY A 124 7.87 8.03 1.07
CA GLY A 124 8.55 6.86 1.58
C GLY A 124 9.09 5.95 0.49
N ARG A 125 9.91 5.00 0.92
CA ARG A 125 10.50 3.97 0.09
C ARG A 125 10.36 2.64 0.82
N GLU A 126 9.77 1.66 0.14
CA GLU A 126 9.81 0.27 0.59
C GLU A 126 10.76 -0.55 -0.30
N THR A 127 11.48 -1.47 0.33
CA THR A 127 12.42 -2.36 -0.34
C THR A 127 12.29 -3.77 0.19
N ILE A 128 12.59 -4.75 -0.65
CA ILE A 128 12.73 -6.15 -0.24
C ILE A 128 14.11 -6.66 -0.65
N TYR A 129 14.77 -7.31 0.29
CA TYR A 129 16.04 -8.00 0.12
C TYR A 129 15.82 -9.51 0.19
N TYR A 130 16.55 -10.24 -0.64
CA TYR A 130 16.69 -11.69 -0.53
C TYR A 130 18.17 -12.01 -0.34
N LYS A 131 18.52 -12.65 0.79
CA LYS A 131 19.92 -12.93 1.17
C LYS A 131 20.84 -11.71 1.07
N GLY A 132 20.35 -10.55 1.50
CA GLY A 132 21.09 -9.29 1.50
C GLY A 132 21.21 -8.58 0.14
N THR A 133 20.61 -9.12 -0.93
CA THR A 133 20.53 -8.44 -2.24
C THR A 133 19.16 -7.78 -2.39
N GLU A 134 19.11 -6.49 -2.71
CA GLU A 134 17.85 -5.79 -3.01
C GLU A 134 17.24 -6.35 -4.30
N ILE A 135 15.98 -6.78 -4.24
CA ILE A 135 15.28 -7.42 -5.36
C ILE A 135 13.95 -6.75 -5.71
N TYR A 136 13.54 -5.75 -4.94
CA TYR A 136 12.34 -4.95 -5.18
C TYR A 136 12.47 -3.60 -4.51
N GLU A 137 11.93 -2.58 -5.16
CA GLU A 137 11.76 -1.25 -4.59
C GLU A 137 10.42 -0.64 -5.03
N CYS A 138 9.85 0.18 -4.17
CA CYS A 138 8.71 1.02 -4.47
C CYS A 138 8.86 2.34 -3.72
N ILE A 139 8.65 3.45 -4.43
CA ILE A 139 8.55 4.77 -3.83
C ILE A 139 7.07 5.15 -3.77
N PHE A 140 6.68 5.84 -2.71
CA PHE A 140 5.33 6.29 -2.51
C PHE A 140 5.30 7.68 -1.88
N HIS A 141 4.25 8.43 -2.14
CA HIS A 141 4.04 9.75 -1.55
C HIS A 141 2.55 10.07 -1.53
N GLY A 142 2.14 10.93 -0.60
CA GLY A 142 0.74 11.21 -0.41
C GLY A 142 0.46 12.22 0.69
N GLY A 143 -0.82 12.37 0.99
CA GLY A 143 -1.29 13.30 1.99
C GLY A 143 -2.80 13.49 1.95
N LEU A 144 -3.26 14.49 2.70
CA LEU A 144 -4.64 14.94 2.59
C LEU A 144 -4.91 15.60 1.24
N VAL A 145 -6.15 15.49 0.76
CA VAL A 145 -6.63 16.14 -0.47
C VAL A 145 -7.94 16.88 -0.18
N GLU A 146 -8.21 17.96 -0.92
CA GLU A 146 -9.40 18.82 -0.78
C GLU A 146 -9.96 19.27 -2.13
#